data_AF-A0A1H4SKN2-F1
#
_entry.id   AF-A0A1H4SKN2-F1
#
_cell.length_a   1.000
_cell.length_b   1.000
_cell.length_c   1.000
_cell.angle_alpha   90.00
_cell.angle_beta   90.00
_cell.angle_gamma   90.00
#
_symmetry.space_group_name_H-M   'P 1'
#
loop_
_entity.id
_entity.type
_entity.pdbx_description
1 polymer ?
#
loop_
_entity_poly.entity_id
_entity_poly.type
_entity_poly.pdbx_seq_one_letter_code
_entity_poly.pdbx_strand_id
1 'polypeptide(L)'
;MRRVRPGTASRSAGGGSSRAAGEERALTSVAAGDRYEQPEDLPRLWHVTLSVSGREAPLKEVRRALEQLAHDHPFLLTSRYANDHAEIRYWEEARDLHDAAAVALRLWGEHRQSAGLPPWEIVGLEVIDRETYHQRIAEGYGPPPATPVGVHPY
;
A
#
# COMPACT_ATOMS: atom_id res chain seq x y z
N MET A 1 55.85 -57.48 -15.51
CA MET A 1 54.52 -58.00 -15.89
C MET A 1 53.60 -56.85 -16.26
N ARG A 2 52.73 -57.10 -17.23
CA ARG A 2 51.99 -56.18 -18.12
C ARG A 2 50.62 -55.78 -17.55
N ARG A 3 50.19 -54.54 -17.77
CA ARG A 3 48.80 -54.02 -17.99
C ARG A 3 48.86 -52.48 -17.87
N VAL A 4 48.99 -51.70 -18.95
CA VAL A 4 47.99 -51.32 -19.98
C VAL A 4 46.60 -51.04 -19.40
N ARG A 5 46.22 -49.75 -19.34
CA ARG A 5 44.86 -49.29 -19.68
C ARG A 5 44.90 -47.90 -20.35
N PRO A 6 44.00 -47.63 -21.32
CA PRO A 6 44.15 -46.57 -22.31
C PRO A 6 43.05 -45.50 -22.27
N GLY A 7 43.28 -44.40 -23.00
CA GLY A 7 42.25 -43.79 -23.83
C GLY A 7 41.67 -42.46 -23.37
N THR A 8 42.28 -41.36 -23.79
CA THR A 8 41.55 -40.10 -24.02
C THR A 8 42.05 -39.57 -25.36
N ALA A 9 41.23 -39.73 -26.40
CA ALA A 9 41.42 -39.07 -27.68
C ALA A 9 40.39 -37.96 -27.78
N SER A 10 40.85 -36.72 -27.89
CA SER A 10 40.06 -35.63 -28.43
C SER A 10 40.89 -35.00 -29.52
N ARG A 11 40.48 -35.27 -30.76
CA ARG A 11 41.10 -34.72 -31.97
C ARG A 11 40.72 -33.27 -32.12
N SER A 12 41.72 -32.53 -32.52
CA SER A 12 41.72 -31.13 -32.86
C SER A 12 41.08 -30.83 -34.21
N ALA A 13 40.68 -29.57 -34.32
CA ALA A 13 40.94 -28.64 -35.43
C ALA A 13 40.13 -28.73 -36.74
N GLY A 14 39.83 -27.51 -37.20
CA GLY A 14 39.39 -27.15 -38.55
C GLY A 14 37.92 -26.74 -38.54
N GLY A 15 37.52 -25.48 -38.64
CA GLY A 15 38.14 -24.36 -39.33
C GLY A 15 37.12 -23.83 -40.35
N GLY A 16 37.02 -22.51 -40.48
CA GLY A 16 36.32 -21.89 -41.63
C GLY A 16 35.20 -20.94 -41.26
N SER A 17 35.55 -19.65 -41.31
CA SER A 17 34.71 -18.47 -41.30
C SER A 17 33.68 -18.43 -42.43
N SER A 18 32.52 -17.80 -42.19
CA SER A 18 32.07 -16.65 -43.00
C SER A 18 30.75 -16.07 -42.48
N ARG A 19 30.67 -14.73 -42.54
CA ARG A 19 29.62 -13.83 -42.06
C ARG A 19 28.35 -13.89 -42.93
N ALA A 20 27.18 -13.79 -42.29
CA ALA A 20 25.94 -13.19 -42.79
C ALA A 20 25.09 -12.84 -41.55
N ALA A 21 24.93 -11.57 -41.20
CA ALA A 21 23.85 -10.69 -41.63
C ALA A 21 22.47 -11.10 -41.05
N GLY A 22 22.00 -10.30 -40.09
CA GLY A 22 20.58 -10.08 -39.85
C GLY A 22 19.82 -11.16 -39.10
N GLU A 23 19.96 -11.20 -37.77
CA GLU A 23 18.87 -11.65 -36.90
C GLU A 23 18.72 -10.63 -35.79
N GLU A 24 17.82 -9.67 -36.05
CA GLU A 24 17.07 -8.99 -35.02
C GLU A 24 16.54 -10.08 -34.08
N ARG A 25 17.12 -10.21 -32.89
CA ARG A 25 16.49 -10.96 -31.82
C ARG A 25 15.22 -10.19 -31.48
N ALA A 26 14.15 -10.54 -32.18
CA ALA A 26 12.80 -10.16 -31.86
C ALA A 26 12.60 -10.47 -30.38
N LEU A 27 12.55 -9.41 -29.58
CA LEU A 27 11.98 -9.46 -28.25
C LEU A 27 10.58 -10.01 -28.48
N THR A 28 10.36 -11.28 -28.12
CA THR A 28 9.07 -11.92 -28.23
C THR A 28 8.07 -11.04 -27.51
N SER A 29 7.25 -10.35 -28.30
CA SER A 29 6.19 -9.47 -27.85
C SER A 29 5.35 -10.28 -26.88
N VAL A 30 5.27 -9.83 -25.62
CA VAL A 30 4.26 -10.30 -24.69
C VAL A 30 2.92 -10.05 -25.39
N ALA A 31 2.16 -11.12 -25.62
CA ALA A 31 0.82 -10.99 -26.17
C ALA A 31 0.01 -10.11 -25.21
N ALA A 32 -0.42 -8.94 -25.68
CA ALA A 32 -1.41 -8.13 -24.99
C ALA A 32 -2.72 -8.94 -25.03
N GLY A 33 -3.01 -9.69 -23.96
CA GLY A 33 -4.14 -10.62 -23.97
C GLY A 33 -4.46 -11.30 -22.66
N ASP A 34 -3.53 -11.42 -21.73
CA ASP A 34 -3.88 -11.85 -20.38
C ASP A 34 -4.30 -10.62 -19.58
N ARG A 35 -5.61 -10.35 -19.61
CA ARG A 35 -6.25 -9.57 -18.55
C ARG A 35 -5.89 -10.31 -17.27
N TYR A 36 -4.92 -9.79 -16.51
CA TYR A 36 -4.64 -10.29 -15.17
C TYR A 36 -5.95 -10.24 -14.40
N GLU A 37 -6.66 -11.37 -14.32
CA GLU A 37 -7.69 -11.56 -13.31
C GLU A 37 -6.92 -11.49 -12.00
N GLN A 38 -6.91 -10.30 -11.37
CA GLN A 38 -6.45 -10.19 -10.01
C GLN A 38 -7.25 -11.22 -9.23
N PRO A 39 -6.62 -12.23 -8.60
CA PRO A 39 -7.36 -13.18 -7.78
C PRO A 39 -8.23 -12.38 -6.81
N GLU A 40 -9.55 -12.56 -6.91
CA GLU A 40 -10.52 -11.80 -6.10
C GLU A 40 -10.28 -12.01 -4.60
N ASP A 41 -9.53 -13.06 -4.23
CA ASP A 41 -9.24 -13.47 -2.86
C ASP A 41 -7.92 -12.96 -2.26
N LEU A 42 -7.05 -12.25 -3.00
CA LEU A 42 -5.84 -11.67 -2.40
C LEU A 42 -6.18 -10.37 -1.66
N PRO A 43 -5.63 -10.14 -0.44
CA PRO A 43 -5.80 -8.87 0.25
C PRO A 43 -5.33 -7.69 -0.60
N ARG A 44 -6.14 -6.64 -0.61
CA ARG A 44 -5.88 -5.38 -1.34
C ARG A 44 -5.72 -4.25 -0.34
N LEU A 45 -5.00 -3.21 -0.76
CA LEU A 45 -4.85 -1.99 0.03
C LEU A 45 -5.98 -1.02 -0.27
N TRP A 46 -6.65 -0.58 0.80
CA TRP A 46 -7.75 0.39 0.80
C TRP A 46 -7.30 1.66 1.51
N HIS A 47 -7.50 2.81 0.88
CA HIS A 47 -7.30 4.08 1.57
C HIS A 47 -8.55 4.39 2.40
N VAL A 48 -8.36 4.53 3.71
CA VAL A 48 -9.41 4.88 4.66
C VAL A 48 -9.24 6.33 5.08
N THR A 49 -10.33 7.10 5.04
CA THR A 49 -10.45 8.41 5.68
C THR A 49 -11.57 8.34 6.71
N LEU A 50 -11.24 8.50 7.99
CA LEU A 50 -12.19 8.54 9.10
C LEU A 50 -12.30 9.97 9.63
N SER A 51 -13.50 10.55 9.58
CA SER A 51 -13.79 11.87 10.12
C SER A 51 -14.57 11.76 11.41
N VAL A 52 -14.10 12.44 12.45
CA VAL A 52 -14.69 12.42 13.79
C VAL A 52 -14.91 13.84 14.30
N SER A 53 -15.99 14.07 15.01
CA SER A 53 -16.33 15.39 15.55
C SER A 53 -17.10 15.31 16.86
N GLY A 54 -17.01 16.35 17.68
CA GLY A 54 -17.87 16.54 18.83
C GLY A 54 -17.53 17.81 19.60
N ARG A 55 -17.72 17.77 20.93
CA ARG A 55 -17.43 18.93 21.79
C ARG A 55 -15.96 19.31 21.77
N GLU A 56 -15.68 20.60 21.87
CA GLU A 56 -14.31 21.10 21.91
C GLU A 56 -13.45 20.44 23.00
N ALA A 57 -12.20 20.15 22.66
CA ALA A 57 -11.18 19.60 23.53
C ALA A 57 -9.85 20.38 23.38
N PRO A 58 -9.00 20.43 24.42
CA PRO A 58 -7.73 21.14 24.34
C PRO A 58 -6.81 20.56 23.26
N LEU A 59 -6.32 21.40 22.34
CA LEU A 59 -5.49 20.97 21.18
C LEU A 59 -4.26 20.12 21.56
N LYS A 60 -3.65 20.39 22.72
CA LYS A 60 -2.50 19.61 23.21
C LYS A 60 -2.89 18.18 23.58
N GLU A 61 -4.07 18.00 24.15
CA GLU A 61 -4.61 16.69 24.52
C GLU A 61 -5.01 15.92 23.27
N VAL A 62 -5.70 16.58 22.32
CA VAL A 62 -6.06 16.01 21.02
C VAL A 62 -4.81 15.52 20.28
N ARG A 63 -3.78 16.36 20.18
CA ARG A 63 -2.50 16.00 19.56
C ARG A 63 -1.89 14.75 20.19
N ARG A 64 -1.75 14.74 21.52
CA ARG A 64 -1.16 13.62 22.27
C ARG A 64 -1.97 12.34 22.04
N ALA A 65 -3.29 12.43 22.03
CA ALA A 65 -4.16 11.28 21.83
C ALA A 65 -4.05 10.71 20.41
N LEU A 66 -3.98 11.56 19.39
CA LEU A 66 -3.74 11.13 18.01
C LEU A 66 -2.33 10.55 17.82
N GLU A 67 -1.32 11.09 18.50
CA GLU A 67 0.04 10.52 18.52
C GLU A 67 0.04 9.13 19.18
N GLN A 68 -0.73 8.93 20.26
CA GLN A 68 -0.91 7.62 20.90
C GLN A 68 -1.65 6.64 19.99
N LEU A 69 -2.72 7.08 19.32
CA LEU A 69 -3.43 6.25 18.34
C LEU A 69 -2.51 5.78 17.21
N ALA A 70 -1.65 6.68 16.70
CA ALA A 70 -0.64 6.36 15.69
C ALA A 70 0.41 5.35 16.20
N HIS A 71 0.73 5.40 17.49
CA HIS A 71 1.63 4.44 18.12
C HIS A 71 0.98 3.05 18.25
N ASP A 72 -0.28 3.00 18.63
CA ASP A 72 -1.04 1.76 18.84
C ASP A 72 -1.41 1.06 17.51
N HIS A 73 -1.57 1.83 16.43
CA HIS A 73 -1.83 1.33 15.08
C HIS A 73 -0.72 1.70 14.09
N PRO A 74 0.40 0.96 14.10
CA PRO A 74 1.52 1.24 13.24
C PRO A 74 1.24 0.79 11.79
N PHE A 75 0.48 1.59 11.05
CA PHE A 75 0.41 1.54 9.59
C PHE A 75 -0.09 2.89 9.05
N LEU A 76 0.81 3.58 8.33
CA LEU A 76 0.71 4.90 7.71
C LEU A 76 -0.49 5.79 8.10
N LEU A 77 -0.57 6.16 9.39
CA LEU A 77 -1.50 7.17 9.88
C LEU A 77 -1.00 8.57 9.54
N THR A 78 -1.83 9.35 8.87
CA THR A 78 -1.74 10.81 8.90
C THR A 78 -3.03 11.34 9.50
N SER A 79 -2.92 12.31 10.42
CA SER A 79 -4.11 12.90 11.05
C SER A 79 -4.08 14.41 10.92
N ARG A 80 -5.23 15.00 10.60
CA ARG A 80 -5.48 16.44 10.74
C ARG A 80 -6.45 16.69 11.87
N TYR A 81 -6.25 17.73 12.65
CA TYR A 81 -7.10 17.98 13.82
C TYR A 81 -7.31 19.46 14.12
N ALA A 82 -8.48 19.74 14.67
CA ALA A 82 -8.86 21.01 15.28
C ALA A 82 -9.30 20.75 16.72
N ASN A 83 -9.86 21.76 17.38
CA ASN A 83 -10.35 21.64 18.74
C ASN A 83 -11.65 20.84 18.84
N ASP A 84 -12.41 20.65 17.76
CA ASP A 84 -13.74 20.02 17.74
C ASP A 84 -13.87 18.85 16.73
N HIS A 85 -12.84 18.60 15.92
CA HIS A 85 -12.85 17.50 14.95
C HIS A 85 -11.44 17.02 14.61
N ALA A 86 -11.37 15.82 14.04
CA ALA A 86 -10.18 15.29 13.41
C ALA A 86 -10.53 14.42 12.20
N GLU A 87 -9.58 14.31 11.30
CA GLU A 87 -9.59 13.37 10.20
C GLU A 87 -8.35 12.50 10.27
N ILE A 88 -8.56 11.20 10.20
CA ILE A 88 -7.53 10.17 10.31
C ILE A 88 -7.48 9.43 8.98
N ARG A 89 -6.28 9.26 8.43
CA ARG A 89 -6.08 8.62 7.12
C ARG A 89 -5.02 7.56 7.20
N TYR A 90 -5.27 6.40 6.59
CA TYR A 90 -4.32 5.30 6.53
C TYR A 90 -4.65 4.31 5.40
N TRP A 91 -3.76 3.36 5.20
CA TRP A 91 -3.96 2.24 4.27
C TRP A 91 -4.31 0.97 5.03
N GLU A 92 -5.48 0.39 4.75
CA GLU A 92 -5.96 -0.85 5.36
C GLU A 92 -5.79 -2.02 4.39
N GLU A 93 -5.40 -3.19 4.90
CA GLU A 93 -5.34 -4.41 4.12
C GLU A 93 -6.60 -5.24 4.33
N ALA A 94 -7.40 -5.41 3.28
CA ALA A 94 -8.65 -6.17 3.34
C ALA A 94 -8.99 -6.80 2.00
N ARG A 95 -9.81 -7.87 2.03
CA ARG A 95 -10.25 -8.56 0.81
C ARG A 95 -11.21 -7.71 0.00
N ASP A 96 -12.13 -7.03 0.67
CA ASP A 96 -13.13 -6.17 0.05
C ASP A 96 -13.36 -4.88 0.85
N LEU A 97 -14.19 -3.99 0.29
CA LEU A 97 -14.54 -2.71 0.87
C LEU A 97 -15.26 -2.85 2.22
N HIS A 98 -16.12 -3.85 2.37
CA HIS A 98 -16.88 -4.05 3.61
C HIS A 98 -15.96 -4.50 4.74
N ASP A 99 -15.03 -5.41 4.47
CA ASP A 99 -14.01 -5.85 5.42
C ASP A 99 -13.16 -4.64 5.87
N ALA A 100 -12.68 -3.80 4.93
CA ALA A 100 -11.93 -2.59 5.25
C ALA A 100 -12.73 -1.60 6.13
N ALA A 101 -13.99 -1.35 5.78
CA ALA A 101 -14.86 -0.47 6.55
C ALA A 101 -15.12 -1.02 7.97
N ALA A 102 -15.34 -2.32 8.10
CA ALA A 102 -15.55 -2.97 9.39
C ALA A 102 -14.31 -2.84 10.30
N VAL A 103 -13.12 -3.05 9.74
CA VAL A 103 -11.86 -2.85 10.48
C VAL A 103 -11.72 -1.40 10.95
N ALA A 104 -12.00 -0.41 10.09
CA ALA A 104 -11.91 1.00 10.44
C ALA A 104 -12.85 1.41 11.59
N LEU A 105 -14.11 0.98 11.53
CA LEU A 105 -15.10 1.28 12.56
C LEU A 105 -14.75 0.61 13.89
N ARG A 106 -14.21 -0.62 13.83
CA ARG A 106 -13.77 -1.37 15.01
C ARG A 106 -12.56 -0.71 15.68
N LEU A 107 -11.57 -0.30 14.89
CA LEU A 107 -10.37 0.39 15.37
C LEU A 107 -10.75 1.63 16.17
N TRP A 108 -11.67 2.46 15.66
CA TRP A 108 -12.16 3.61 16.40
C TRP A 108 -12.84 3.21 17.71
N GLY A 109 -13.73 2.21 17.67
CA GLY A 109 -14.46 1.74 18.85
C GLY A 109 -13.55 1.23 19.96
N GLU A 110 -12.50 0.48 19.59
CA GLU A 110 -11.58 -0.18 20.52
C GLU A 110 -10.51 0.78 21.07
N HIS A 111 -9.99 1.69 20.23
CA HIS A 111 -8.78 2.44 20.57
C HIS A 111 -9.01 3.90 20.96
N ARG A 112 -10.21 4.46 20.73
CA ARG A 112 -10.49 5.86 21.12
C ARG A 112 -10.28 6.11 22.62
N GLN A 113 -10.67 5.14 23.45
CA GLN A 113 -10.57 5.29 24.90
C GLN A 113 -9.14 5.06 25.39
N SER A 114 -8.44 4.06 24.87
CA SER A 114 -7.05 3.77 25.25
C SER A 114 -6.09 4.88 24.82
N ALA A 115 -6.33 5.48 23.65
CA ALA A 115 -5.55 6.61 23.14
C ALA A 115 -5.89 7.93 23.86
N GLY A 116 -6.96 8.00 24.65
CA GLY A 116 -7.39 9.22 25.33
C GLY A 116 -8.02 10.25 24.40
N LEU A 117 -8.62 9.81 23.29
CA LEU A 117 -9.33 10.71 22.38
C LEU A 117 -10.58 11.29 23.05
N PRO A 118 -10.96 12.53 22.70
CA PRO A 118 -12.24 13.10 23.13
C PRO A 118 -13.40 12.16 22.74
N PRO A 119 -14.54 12.22 23.43
CA PRO A 119 -15.71 11.40 23.12
C PRO A 119 -16.45 11.91 21.87
N TRP A 120 -15.70 12.11 20.78
CA TRP A 120 -16.19 12.48 19.47
C TRP A 120 -16.82 11.27 18.78
N GLU A 121 -17.80 11.58 17.94
CA GLU A 121 -18.53 10.59 17.15
C GLU A 121 -17.92 10.50 15.75
N ILE A 122 -18.08 9.34 15.11
CA ILE A 122 -17.77 9.20 13.70
C ILE A 122 -18.84 9.95 12.91
N VAL A 123 -18.40 10.93 12.13
CA VAL A 123 -19.28 11.74 11.27
C VAL A 123 -19.05 11.48 9.78
N GLY A 124 -17.99 10.76 9.43
CA GLY A 124 -17.71 10.36 8.06
C GLY A 124 -16.75 9.18 8.00
N LEU A 125 -16.98 8.30 7.02
CA LEU A 125 -16.07 7.22 6.65
C LEU A 125 -16.02 7.17 5.12
N GLU A 126 -14.82 7.26 4.58
CA GLU A 126 -14.54 7.03 3.17
C GLU A 126 -13.55 5.87 3.05
N VAL A 127 -13.88 4.92 2.17
CA VAL A 127 -13.04 3.77 1.84
C VAL A 127 -12.96 3.70 0.32
N ILE A 128 -11.76 3.84 -0.22
CA ILE A 128 -11.52 3.81 -1.66
C ILE A 128 -10.36 2.88 -1.98
N ASP A 129 -10.44 2.20 -3.12
CA ASP A 129 -9.32 1.40 -3.60
C ASP A 129 -8.14 2.29 -4.03
N ARG A 130 -7.00 1.65 -4.22
CA ARG A 130 -5.76 2.32 -4.60
C ARG A 130 -5.83 3.03 -5.96
N GLU A 131 -6.57 2.49 -6.92
CA GLU A 131 -6.71 3.07 -8.26
C GLU A 131 -7.48 4.38 -8.19
N THR A 132 -8.64 4.36 -7.53
CA THR A 132 -9.50 5.51 -7.26
C THR A 132 -8.74 6.60 -6.49
N TYR A 133 -7.95 6.23 -5.48
CA TYR A 133 -7.10 7.18 -4.75
C TYR A 133 -6.14 7.90 -5.71
N HIS A 134 -5.37 7.15 -6.51
CA HIS A 134 -4.39 7.73 -7.44
C HIS A 134 -5.06 8.57 -8.53
N GLN A 135 -6.22 8.14 -9.04
CA GLN A 135 -7.00 8.90 -10.01
C GLN A 135 -7.40 10.26 -9.44
N ARG A 136 -8.00 10.30 -8.24
CA ARG A 136 -8.43 11.57 -7.66
C ARG A 136 -7.25 12.51 -7.37
N ILE A 137 -6.11 11.97 -6.94
CA ILE A 137 -4.88 12.77 -6.78
C ILE A 137 -4.46 13.40 -8.11
N ALA A 138 -4.47 12.63 -9.20
CA ALA A 138 -4.13 13.13 -10.52
C ALA A 138 -5.13 14.19 -11.03
N GLU A 139 -6.41 14.06 -10.67
CA GLU A 139 -7.47 15.00 -11.01
C GLU A 139 -7.51 16.26 -10.10
N GLY A 140 -6.72 16.30 -9.04
CA GLY A 140 -6.63 17.44 -8.12
C GLY A 140 -7.76 17.53 -7.08
N TYR A 141 -8.67 16.56 -7.04
CA TYR A 141 -9.73 16.43 -6.02
C TYR A 141 -9.47 15.29 -5.03
N GLY A 142 -8.28 14.68 -5.11
CA GLY A 142 -7.86 13.64 -4.19
C GLY A 142 -7.72 14.18 -2.77
N PRO A 143 -7.82 13.28 -1.76
CA PRO A 143 -7.40 13.63 -0.41
C PRO A 143 -6.00 14.26 -0.52
N PRO A 144 -5.69 15.43 0.10
CA PRO A 144 -4.36 16.03 0.01
C PRO A 144 -3.27 14.96 0.19
N PRO A 145 -2.24 14.95 -0.67
CA PRO A 145 -1.23 13.90 -0.65
C PRO A 145 -0.71 13.77 0.77
N ALA A 146 -0.66 12.53 1.27
CA ALA A 146 -0.27 12.24 2.64
C ALA A 146 0.94 13.11 3.03
N THR A 147 0.70 14.12 3.87
CA THR A 147 1.74 14.93 4.50
C THR A 147 2.76 13.98 5.15
N PRO A 148 4.00 14.42 5.44
CA PRO A 148 4.94 13.57 6.16
C PRO A 148 4.25 12.94 7.36
N VAL A 149 4.40 11.62 7.50
CA VAL A 149 3.77 10.79 8.54
C VAL A 149 3.68 11.54 9.86
N GLY A 150 2.50 11.60 10.47
CA GLY A 150 2.30 12.31 11.73
C GLY A 150 0.95 13.00 11.87
N VAL A 151 0.87 13.83 12.91
CA VAL A 151 -0.34 14.52 13.38
C VAL A 151 -0.15 16.03 13.18
N HIS A 152 -1.04 16.65 12.42
CA HIS A 152 -0.92 18.04 11.98
C HIS A 152 -2.21 18.82 12.28
N PRO A 153 -2.15 20.10 12.67
CA PRO A 153 -3.36 20.91 12.75
C PRO A 153 -3.99 21.12 11.36
N TYR A 154 -5.29 21.46 11.33
CA TYR A 154 -5.92 21.95 10.09
C TYR A 154 -5.34 23.26 9.59
#